data_AF-A0A957YG98-F1
#
_entry.id   AF-A0A957YG98-F1
#
_cell.length_a   1.000
_cell.length_b   1.000
_cell.length_c   1.000
_cell.angle_alpha   90.00
_cell.angle_beta   90.00
_cell.angle_gamma   90.00
#
_symmetry.space_group_name_H-M   'P 1'
#
loop_
_entity.id
_entity.type
_entity.pdbx_description
1 polymer ?
#
loop_
_entity_poly.entity_id
_entity_poly.type
_entity_poly.pdbx_seq_one_letter_code
_entity_poly.pdbx_strand_id
1 'polypeptide(L)'
;MSTQQSITILCPECGTESDVMIQDIVNGQDLVAKTAFLEERLNDAQCVRCQTNITPTVPILYYDLERETAFVLAPPESSLDASTQNEIIQSLTNVLINDLPANQRKSYLFAPTRFNTFETMVEAILESEGITAEKRQLQAEKAQLIETFLTSPDEATFQKNIDQYDTELDYDFFELFTSYIQSAQMTGDDARAQMLFALREHLAKSSSQGQIAVAQLDAKMSEAVAKRQGNLLEQMREARNNEQRERLIADNYELLDFSFFELVTAKIDEAAQAGDSETAN
;
A
#
# COMPACT_ATOMS: atom_id res chain seq x y z
N MET A 1 -14.71 -10.76 7.61
CA MET A 1 -14.80 -11.74 6.51
C MET A 1 -15.46 -11.05 5.33
N SER A 2 -14.98 -11.26 4.11
CA SER A 2 -15.64 -10.74 2.90
C SER A 2 -16.89 -11.57 2.61
N THR A 3 -18.07 -11.02 2.87
CA THR A 3 -19.32 -11.64 2.41
C THR A 3 -19.40 -11.45 0.90
N GLN A 4 -19.30 -12.56 0.16
CA GLN A 4 -19.57 -12.56 -1.27
C GLN A 4 -21.01 -12.98 -1.51
N GLN A 5 -21.70 -12.28 -2.40
CA GLN A 5 -23.04 -12.62 -2.83
C GLN A 5 -23.10 -12.77 -4.35
N SER A 6 -23.98 -13.65 -4.82
CA SER A 6 -24.25 -13.80 -6.24
C SER A 6 -25.35 -12.82 -6.65
N ILE A 7 -25.11 -12.05 -7.70
CA ILE A 7 -26.12 -11.22 -8.34
C ILE A 7 -26.23 -11.56 -9.83
N THR A 8 -27.41 -11.39 -10.40
CA THR A 8 -27.61 -11.50 -11.85
C THR A 8 -27.50 -10.13 -12.48
N ILE A 9 -26.60 -9.98 -13.46
CA ILE A 9 -26.40 -8.73 -14.22
C ILE A 9 -26.60 -8.97 -15.72
N LEU A 10 -26.98 -7.91 -16.43
CA LEU A 10 -27.04 -7.89 -17.90
C LEU A 10 -25.77 -7.28 -18.46
N CYS A 11 -25.11 -7.96 -19.39
CA CYS A 11 -23.97 -7.40 -20.11
C CYS A 11 -24.42 -6.19 -20.96
N PRO A 12 -23.81 -5.00 -20.79
CA PRO A 12 -24.21 -3.80 -21.53
C PRO A 12 -23.94 -3.91 -23.04
N GLU A 13 -22.98 -4.74 -23.46
CA GLU A 13 -22.60 -4.89 -24.86
C GLU A 13 -23.45 -5.91 -25.64
N CYS A 14 -23.79 -7.05 -25.03
CA CYS A 14 -24.48 -8.14 -25.74
C CYS A 14 -25.80 -8.60 -25.12
N GLY A 15 -26.21 -8.00 -23.99
CA GLY A 15 -27.46 -8.32 -23.29
C GLY A 15 -27.51 -9.71 -22.64
N THR A 16 -26.37 -10.41 -22.55
CA THR A 16 -26.33 -11.74 -21.90
C THR A 16 -26.45 -11.57 -20.40
N GLU A 17 -27.40 -12.30 -19.80
CA GLU A 17 -27.50 -12.44 -18.35
C GLU A 17 -26.32 -13.27 -17.83
N SER A 18 -25.73 -12.83 -16.73
CA SER A 18 -24.62 -13.54 -16.08
C SER A 18 -24.76 -13.41 -14.58
N ASP A 19 -24.60 -14.54 -13.89
CA ASP A 19 -24.48 -14.56 -12.44
C ASP A 19 -23.03 -14.28 -12.06
N VAL A 20 -22.81 -13.21 -11.31
CA VAL A 20 -21.49 -12.78 -10.86
C VAL A 20 -21.43 -12.76 -9.34
N MET A 21 -20.30 -13.19 -8.80
CA MET A 21 -20.01 -13.05 -7.38
C MET A 21 -19.45 -11.65 -7.14
N ILE A 22 -20.09 -10.91 -6.24
CA ILE A 22 -19.66 -9.58 -5.83
C ILE A 22 -19.34 -9.57 -4.34
N GLN A 23 -18.46 -8.67 -3.96
CA GLN A 23 -18.19 -8.23 -2.62
C GLN A 23 -18.74 -6.82 -2.44
N ASP A 24 -19.75 -6.70 -1.60
CA ASP A 24 -20.52 -5.48 -1.30
C ASP A 24 -20.22 -4.92 0.10
N ILE A 25 -19.55 -5.70 0.95
CA ILE A 25 -19.03 -5.27 2.25
C ILE A 25 -17.51 -5.37 2.25
N VAL A 26 -16.84 -4.23 2.47
CA VAL A 26 -15.39 -4.10 2.53
C VAL A 26 -14.97 -3.81 3.97
N ASN A 27 -14.20 -4.72 4.56
CA ASN A 27 -13.55 -4.49 5.84
C ASN A 27 -12.22 -3.76 5.60
N GLY A 28 -12.05 -2.55 6.13
CA GLY A 28 -10.82 -1.76 6.03
C GLY A 28 -9.59 -2.42 6.67
N GLN A 29 -9.80 -3.41 7.56
CA GLN A 29 -8.72 -4.20 8.15
C GLN A 29 -8.30 -5.39 7.27
N ASP A 30 -9.10 -5.75 6.26
CA ASP A 30 -8.71 -6.70 5.23
C ASP A 30 -7.95 -5.95 4.13
N LEU A 31 -6.61 -5.98 4.20
CA LEU A 31 -5.75 -5.26 3.26
C LEU A 31 -5.97 -5.69 1.81
N VAL A 32 -6.30 -6.96 1.55
CA VAL A 32 -6.53 -7.44 0.18
C VAL A 32 -7.80 -6.83 -0.38
N ALA A 33 -8.90 -6.89 0.38
CA ALA A 33 -10.17 -6.31 -0.03
C ALA A 33 -10.11 -4.79 -0.14
N LYS A 34 -9.46 -4.13 0.82
CA LYS A 34 -9.27 -2.68 0.83
C LYS A 34 -8.45 -2.21 -0.37
N THR A 35 -7.31 -2.85 -0.66
CA THR A 35 -6.50 -2.50 -1.83
C THR A 35 -7.27 -2.71 -3.13
N ALA A 36 -7.99 -3.83 -3.27
CA ALA A 36 -8.83 -4.06 -4.45
C ALA A 36 -9.93 -3.01 -4.61
N PHE A 37 -10.55 -2.56 -3.51
CA PHE A 37 -11.53 -1.48 -3.51
C PHE A 37 -10.91 -0.15 -3.93
N LEU A 38 -9.82 0.27 -3.28
CA LEU A 38 -9.15 1.55 -3.53
C LEU A 38 -8.58 1.67 -4.95
N GLU A 39 -8.23 0.55 -5.57
CA GLU A 39 -7.74 0.48 -6.95
C GLU A 39 -8.85 0.26 -7.99
N GLU A 40 -10.12 0.31 -7.58
CA GLU A 40 -11.29 0.05 -8.45
C GLU A 40 -11.29 -1.33 -9.14
N ARG A 41 -10.56 -2.30 -8.57
CA ARG A 41 -10.50 -3.69 -9.06
C ARG A 41 -11.51 -4.61 -8.36
N LEU A 42 -12.29 -4.06 -7.44
CA LEU A 42 -13.33 -4.82 -6.74
C LEU A 42 -14.51 -5.06 -7.67
N ASN A 43 -15.00 -6.30 -7.70
CA ASN A 43 -16.16 -6.72 -8.50
C ASN A 43 -15.98 -6.66 -10.02
N ASP A 44 -14.75 -6.73 -10.51
CA ASP A 44 -14.50 -6.93 -11.94
C ASP A 44 -14.96 -8.31 -12.40
N ALA A 45 -15.93 -8.34 -13.31
CA ALA A 45 -16.43 -9.56 -13.93
C ALA A 45 -16.21 -9.53 -15.45
N GLN A 46 -16.20 -10.70 -16.10
CA GLN A 46 -16.13 -10.82 -17.55
C GLN A 46 -17.40 -11.48 -18.10
N CYS A 47 -17.97 -10.91 -19.16
CA CYS A 47 -19.12 -11.50 -19.83
C CYS A 47 -18.75 -12.88 -20.41
N VAL A 48 -19.50 -13.92 -20.05
CA VAL A 48 -19.28 -15.29 -20.55
C VAL A 48 -19.47 -15.44 -22.08
N ARG A 49 -20.12 -14.47 -22.73
CA ARG A 49 -20.40 -14.50 -24.17
C ARG A 49 -19.45 -13.64 -25.00
N CYS A 50 -19.27 -12.36 -24.65
CA CYS A 50 -18.49 -11.41 -25.46
C CYS A 50 -17.18 -10.97 -24.79
N GLN A 51 -16.87 -11.46 -23.58
CA GLN A 51 -15.66 -11.17 -22.81
C GLN A 51 -15.45 -9.70 -22.42
N THR A 52 -16.43 -8.83 -22.66
CA THR A 52 -16.42 -7.46 -22.13
C THR A 52 -16.33 -7.50 -20.60
N ASN A 53 -15.46 -6.68 -20.02
CA ASN A 53 -15.43 -6.45 -18.59
C ASN A 53 -16.73 -5.75 -18.13
N ILE A 54 -17.30 -6.21 -17.03
CA ILE A 54 -18.51 -5.65 -16.43
C ILE A 54 -18.20 -5.34 -14.98
N THR A 55 -18.44 -4.10 -14.58
CA THR A 55 -18.31 -3.64 -13.19
C THR A 55 -19.70 -3.32 -12.68
N PRO A 56 -20.31 -4.16 -11.81
CA PRO A 56 -21.65 -3.94 -11.31
C PRO A 56 -21.76 -2.64 -10.50
N THR A 57 -22.71 -1.77 -10.86
CA THR A 57 -23.00 -0.55 -10.10
C THR A 57 -23.97 -0.86 -8.96
N VAL A 58 -23.44 -1.41 -7.87
CA VAL A 58 -24.19 -1.75 -6.64
C VAL A 58 -23.70 -0.92 -5.46
N PRO A 59 -24.54 -0.67 -4.44
CA PRO A 59 -24.07 -0.06 -3.21
C PRO A 59 -22.96 -0.89 -2.55
N ILE A 60 -21.90 -0.23 -2.08
CA ILE A 60 -20.78 -0.87 -1.37
C ILE A 60 -20.67 -0.24 0.02
N LEU A 61 -20.70 -1.08 1.06
CA LEU A 61 -20.50 -0.71 2.46
C LEU A 61 -19.03 -0.94 2.84
N TYR A 62 -18.31 0.12 3.17
CA TYR A 62 -16.99 0.06 3.77
C TYR A 62 -17.09 0.27 5.29
N TYR A 63 -16.32 -0.47 6.08
CA TYR A 63 -16.19 -0.19 7.51
C TYR A 63 -14.77 -0.46 8.00
N ASP A 64 -14.35 0.25 9.04
CA ASP A 64 -13.11 -0.01 9.75
C ASP A 64 -13.34 0.16 11.25
N LEU A 65 -13.14 -0.93 12.02
CA LEU A 65 -13.39 -0.91 13.46
C LEU A 65 -12.31 -0.16 14.26
N GLU A 66 -11.09 -0.07 13.72
CA GLU A 66 -9.97 0.66 14.34
C GLU A 66 -10.11 2.16 14.10
N ARG A 67 -10.58 2.54 12.90
CA ARG A 67 -10.84 3.95 12.54
C ARG A 67 -12.22 4.46 12.96
N GLU A 68 -13.07 3.57 13.48
CA GLU A 68 -14.46 3.85 13.82
C GLU A 68 -15.25 4.47 12.65
N THR A 69 -15.03 3.95 11.44
CA THR A 69 -15.69 4.44 10.22
C THR A 69 -16.66 3.42 9.64
N ALA A 70 -17.75 3.93 9.08
CA ALA A 70 -18.69 3.17 8.27
C ALA A 70 -19.21 4.08 7.16
N PHE A 71 -18.95 3.71 5.91
CA PHE A 71 -19.23 4.50 4.72
C PHE A 71 -19.97 3.66 3.70
N VAL A 72 -20.81 4.30 2.88
CA VAL A 72 -21.53 3.64 1.80
C VAL A 72 -21.32 4.40 0.50
N LEU A 73 -20.79 3.73 -0.52
CA LEU A 73 -20.82 4.20 -1.91
C LEU A 73 -22.19 3.86 -2.49
N ALA A 74 -22.94 4.87 -2.91
CA ALA A 74 -24.27 4.69 -3.48
C ALA A 74 -24.49 5.70 -4.62
N PRO A 75 -23.91 5.45 -5.82
CA PRO A 75 -23.97 6.37 -6.94
C PRO A 75 -25.42 6.60 -7.39
N PRO A 76 -25.83 7.84 -7.68
CA PRO A 76 -27.20 8.15 -8.10
C PRO A 76 -27.51 7.62 -9.51
N GLU A 77 -26.49 7.34 -10.32
CA GLU A 77 -26.63 6.87 -11.70
C GLU A 77 -26.78 5.34 -11.82
N SER A 78 -26.85 4.61 -10.70
CA SER A 78 -27.20 3.19 -10.75
C SER A 78 -28.59 3.03 -11.38
N SER A 79 -28.82 1.95 -12.15
CA SER A 79 -30.13 1.63 -12.73
C SER A 79 -31.24 1.37 -11.68
N LEU A 80 -30.94 1.54 -10.40
CA LEU A 80 -31.81 1.33 -9.25
C LEU A 80 -32.47 2.64 -8.84
N ASP A 81 -33.74 2.59 -8.47
CA ASP A 81 -34.39 3.73 -7.83
C ASP A 81 -33.91 3.92 -6.38
N ALA A 82 -34.11 5.13 -5.84
CA ALA A 82 -33.63 5.49 -4.51
C ALA A 82 -34.22 4.64 -3.37
N SER A 83 -35.43 4.09 -3.52
CA SER A 83 -36.05 3.22 -2.51
C SER A 83 -35.32 1.88 -2.46
N THR A 84 -35.17 1.24 -3.62
CA THR A 84 -34.43 -0.02 -3.76
C THR A 84 -32.99 0.14 -3.25
N GLN A 85 -32.35 1.26 -3.56
CA GLN A 85 -31.00 1.54 -3.06
C GLN A 85 -30.94 1.61 -1.53
N ASN A 86 -31.91 2.26 -0.88
CA ASN A 86 -31.97 2.34 0.59
C ASN A 86 -32.25 0.97 1.23
N GLU A 87 -33.08 0.13 0.61
CA GLU A 87 -33.34 -1.24 1.07
C GLU A 87 -32.07 -2.09 1.04
N ILE A 88 -31.29 -1.99 -0.04
CA ILE A 88 -29.99 -2.66 -0.16
C ILE A 88 -29.07 -2.17 0.97
N ILE A 89 -28.92 -0.86 1.16
CA ILE A 89 -28.04 -0.29 2.20
C ILE A 89 -28.44 -0.77 3.60
N GLN A 90 -29.74 -0.84 3.88
CA GLN A 90 -30.25 -1.36 5.16
C GLN A 90 -29.93 -2.86 5.31
N SER A 91 -30.06 -3.64 4.24
CA SER A 91 -29.67 -5.06 4.22
C SER A 91 -28.18 -5.24 4.52
N LEU A 92 -27.31 -4.50 3.83
CA LEU A 92 -25.85 -4.53 4.05
C LEU A 92 -25.49 -4.22 5.50
N THR A 93 -26.09 -3.15 6.04
CA THR A 93 -25.90 -2.75 7.44
C THR A 93 -26.30 -3.89 8.39
N ASN A 94 -27.46 -4.52 8.17
CA ASN A 94 -27.91 -5.62 9.02
C ASN A 94 -27.00 -6.86 8.91
N VAL A 95 -26.54 -7.20 7.71
CA VAL A 95 -25.58 -8.30 7.49
C VAL A 95 -24.30 -8.03 8.29
N LEU A 96 -23.72 -6.83 8.16
CA LEU A 96 -22.53 -6.43 8.91
C LEU A 96 -22.72 -6.54 10.43
N ILE A 97 -23.79 -5.94 10.95
CA ILE A 97 -24.07 -5.93 12.40
C ILE A 97 -24.24 -7.35 12.95
N ASN A 98 -24.89 -8.24 12.19
CA ASN A 98 -25.11 -9.61 12.62
C ASN A 98 -23.84 -10.46 12.60
N ASP A 99 -22.92 -10.18 11.66
CA ASP A 99 -21.61 -10.85 11.56
C ASP A 99 -20.66 -10.43 12.69
N LEU A 100 -20.79 -9.19 13.18
CA LEU A 100 -19.91 -8.67 14.23
C LEU A 100 -20.22 -9.23 15.63
N PRO A 101 -19.19 -9.50 16.45
CA PRO A 101 -19.33 -9.75 17.88
C PRO A 101 -20.08 -8.62 18.60
N ALA A 102 -20.87 -8.96 19.62
CA ALA A 102 -21.75 -8.00 20.30
C ALA A 102 -21.01 -6.75 20.83
N ASN A 103 -19.77 -6.90 21.30
CA ASN A 103 -18.94 -5.80 21.81
C ASN A 103 -18.36 -4.89 20.70
N GLN A 104 -18.42 -5.31 19.44
CA GLN A 104 -17.93 -4.54 18.28
C GLN A 104 -19.05 -3.80 17.54
N ARG A 105 -20.33 -4.05 17.88
CA ARG A 105 -21.52 -3.41 17.29
C ARG A 105 -21.71 -1.97 17.79
N LYS A 106 -20.76 -1.10 17.44
CA LYS A 106 -20.75 0.32 17.80
C LYS A 106 -21.81 1.11 17.00
N SER A 107 -22.26 2.23 17.56
CA SER A 107 -23.37 3.03 17.02
C SER A 107 -23.14 3.55 15.60
N TYR A 108 -21.92 3.93 15.23
CA TYR A 108 -21.61 4.48 13.91
C TYR A 108 -21.89 3.49 12.76
N LEU A 109 -21.85 2.19 13.03
CA LEU A 109 -22.13 1.14 12.04
C LEU A 109 -23.60 1.12 11.60
N PHE A 110 -24.52 1.61 12.44
CA PHE A 110 -25.96 1.61 12.14
C PHE A 110 -26.40 2.79 11.26
N ALA A 111 -25.52 3.76 11.05
CA ALA A 111 -25.78 4.96 10.26
C ALA A 111 -24.54 5.33 9.44
N PRO A 112 -24.17 4.52 8.44
CA PRO A 112 -22.98 4.78 7.65
C PRO A 112 -23.13 6.08 6.84
N THR A 113 -22.04 6.83 6.71
CA THR A 113 -22.00 8.06 5.91
C THR A 113 -22.10 7.71 4.43
N ARG A 114 -23.03 8.34 3.71
CA ARG A 114 -23.28 8.06 2.30
C ARG A 114 -22.45 8.97 1.40
N PHE A 115 -21.85 8.37 0.38
CA PHE A 115 -21.09 9.04 -0.69
C PHE A 115 -21.72 8.75 -2.05
N ASN A 116 -21.72 9.76 -2.91
CA ASN A 116 -22.31 9.67 -4.25
C ASN A 116 -21.28 9.29 -5.32
N THR A 117 -19.99 9.47 -5.04
CA THR A 117 -18.90 9.14 -5.97
C THR A 117 -17.82 8.36 -5.24
N PHE A 118 -17.08 7.55 -6.00
CA PHE A 118 -16.00 6.74 -5.45
C PHE A 118 -14.89 7.63 -4.88
N GLU A 119 -14.55 8.72 -5.57
CA GLU A 119 -13.49 9.64 -5.19
C GLU A 119 -13.75 10.27 -3.82
N THR A 120 -14.95 10.82 -3.60
CA THR A 120 -15.30 11.44 -2.31
C THR A 120 -15.28 10.46 -1.14
N MET A 121 -15.60 9.19 -1.39
CA MET A 121 -15.50 8.14 -0.38
C MET A 121 -14.05 7.76 -0.10
N VAL A 122 -13.22 7.61 -1.13
CA VAL A 122 -11.78 7.35 -0.99
C VAL A 122 -11.11 8.46 -0.20
N GLU A 123 -11.44 9.73 -0.48
CA GLU A 123 -10.92 10.86 0.29
C GLU A 123 -11.26 10.75 1.79
N ALA A 124 -12.50 10.38 2.12
CA ALA A 124 -12.93 10.19 3.51
C ALA A 124 -12.24 8.99 4.19
N ILE A 125 -11.99 7.90 3.45
CA ILE A 125 -11.20 6.77 3.94
C ILE A 125 -9.79 7.22 4.28
N LEU A 126 -9.11 7.89 3.35
CA LEU A 126 -7.75 8.40 3.55
C LEU A 126 -7.67 9.40 4.71
N GLU A 127 -8.66 10.28 4.86
CA GLU A 127 -8.75 11.20 5.99
C GLU A 127 -8.88 10.48 7.34
N SER A 128 -9.68 9.41 7.40
CA SER A 128 -9.79 8.57 8.60
C SER A 128 -8.47 7.89 8.98
N GLU A 129 -7.58 7.72 7.99
CA GLU A 129 -6.24 7.18 8.16
C GLU A 129 -5.19 8.24 8.51
N GLY A 130 -5.58 9.52 8.55
CA GLY A 130 -4.71 10.65 8.83
C GLY A 130 -3.99 11.21 7.60
N ILE A 131 -4.43 10.81 6.40
CA ILE A 131 -3.96 11.32 5.10
C ILE A 131 -4.94 12.41 4.66
N THR A 132 -4.71 13.64 5.11
CA THR A 132 -5.57 14.80 4.83
C THR A 132 -5.41 15.29 3.38
N ALA A 133 -6.39 16.05 2.88
CA ALA A 133 -6.29 16.72 1.58
C ALA A 133 -5.02 17.57 1.44
N GLU A 134 -4.63 18.28 2.51
CA GLU A 134 -3.38 19.04 2.56
C GLU A 134 -2.14 18.15 2.38
N LYS A 135 -2.07 17.01 3.09
CA LYS A 135 -0.96 16.06 2.92
C LYS A 135 -0.90 15.47 1.51
N ARG A 136 -2.06 15.16 0.92
CA ARG A 136 -2.13 14.67 -0.47
C ARG A 136 -1.64 15.73 -1.46
N GLN A 137 -2.04 16.98 -1.25
CA GLN A 137 -1.61 18.10 -2.07
C GLN A 137 -0.08 18.31 -1.96
N LEU A 138 0.47 18.30 -0.74
CA LEU A 138 1.91 18.40 -0.52
C LEU A 138 2.68 17.24 -1.18
N GLN A 139 2.15 16.01 -1.11
CA GLN A 139 2.74 14.87 -1.82
C GLN A 139 2.69 15.05 -3.35
N ALA A 140 1.58 15.55 -3.89
CA ALA A 140 1.42 15.82 -5.32
C ALA A 140 2.40 16.91 -5.82
N GLU A 141 2.57 17.97 -5.04
CA GLU A 141 3.54 19.04 -5.32
C GLU A 141 4.98 18.50 -5.32
N LYS A 142 5.33 17.65 -4.35
CA LYS A 142 6.65 16.98 -4.30
C LYS A 142 6.85 16.04 -5.50
N ALA A 143 5.83 15.28 -5.89
CA ALA A 143 5.88 14.42 -7.08
C ALA A 143 6.09 15.24 -8.36
N GLN A 144 5.42 16.38 -8.51
CA GLN A 144 5.61 17.30 -9.64
C GLN A 144 7.02 17.90 -9.65
N LEU A 145 7.58 18.17 -8.47
CA LEU A 145 8.94 18.67 -8.35
C LEU A 145 9.97 17.62 -8.79
N ILE A 146 9.76 16.33 -8.45
CA ILE A 146 10.58 15.23 -8.98
C ILE A 146 10.55 15.20 -10.51
N GLU A 147 9.36 15.32 -11.12
CA GLU A 147 9.23 15.40 -12.58
C GLU A 147 9.98 16.61 -13.15
N THR A 148 9.85 17.78 -12.52
CA THR A 148 10.55 19.00 -12.94
C THR A 148 12.06 18.81 -12.99
N PHE A 149 12.65 18.13 -12.02
CA PHE A 149 14.08 17.81 -12.02
C PHE A 149 14.44 16.76 -13.07
N LEU A 150 13.60 15.73 -13.25
CA LEU A 150 13.80 14.70 -14.27
C LEU A 150 13.79 15.25 -15.70
N THR A 151 12.92 16.24 -15.97
CA THR A 151 12.74 16.82 -17.30
C THR A 151 13.49 18.13 -17.49
N SER A 152 14.41 18.49 -16.57
CA SER A 152 15.20 19.70 -16.70
C SER A 152 16.08 19.63 -17.97
N PRO A 153 15.98 20.61 -18.89
CA PRO A 153 16.57 20.51 -20.22
C PRO A 153 18.09 20.68 -20.23
N ASP A 154 18.64 21.37 -19.24
CA ASP A 154 20.07 21.66 -19.10
C ASP A 154 20.45 21.90 -17.64
N GLU A 155 21.77 21.87 -17.38
CA GLU A 155 22.35 22.04 -16.04
C GLU A 155 22.03 23.43 -15.43
N ALA A 156 21.93 24.47 -16.26
CA ALA A 156 21.63 25.81 -15.77
C ALA A 156 20.20 25.92 -15.23
N THR A 157 19.25 25.30 -15.93
CA THR A 157 17.85 25.19 -15.52
C THR A 157 17.73 24.30 -14.28
N PHE A 158 18.48 23.20 -14.25
CA PHE A 158 18.53 22.30 -13.10
C PHE A 158 18.99 23.03 -11.82
N GLN A 159 20.12 23.75 -11.88
CA GLN A 159 20.62 24.51 -10.74
C GLN A 159 19.66 25.62 -10.32
N LYS A 160 19.05 26.33 -11.28
CA LYS A 160 18.04 27.34 -10.97
C LYS A 160 16.83 26.73 -10.23
N ASN A 161 16.40 25.54 -10.62
CA ASN A 161 15.30 24.85 -9.94
C ASN A 161 15.70 24.44 -8.52
N ILE A 162 16.94 24.00 -8.29
CA ILE A 162 17.44 23.74 -6.92
C ILE A 162 17.37 25.02 -6.09
N ASP A 163 17.93 26.12 -6.59
CA ASP A 163 17.95 27.39 -5.84
C ASP A 163 16.53 27.90 -5.55
N GLN A 164 15.58 27.65 -6.45
CA GLN A 164 14.19 28.07 -6.30
C GLN A 164 13.41 27.21 -5.29
N TYR A 165 13.67 25.91 -5.25
CA TYR A 165 12.90 24.94 -4.47
C TYR A 165 13.70 24.30 -3.33
N ASP A 166 14.80 24.93 -2.91
CA ASP A 166 15.73 24.38 -1.93
C ASP A 166 15.04 24.02 -0.60
N THR A 167 14.02 24.79 -0.20
CA THR A 167 13.25 24.54 1.02
C THR A 167 12.33 23.33 0.93
N GLU A 168 11.87 23.00 -0.28
CA GLU A 168 10.99 21.88 -0.59
C GLU A 168 11.78 20.58 -0.78
N LEU A 169 13.11 20.67 -0.95
CA LEU A 169 14.05 19.55 -0.96
C LEU A 169 14.35 19.07 0.48
N ASP A 170 13.29 18.75 1.20
CA ASP A 170 13.27 18.32 2.60
C ASP A 170 13.28 16.78 2.76
N TYR A 171 13.24 16.31 4.01
CA TYR A 171 13.20 14.87 4.32
C TYR A 171 12.07 14.14 3.59
N ASP A 172 10.86 14.70 3.62
CA ASP A 172 9.66 14.09 3.04
C ASP A 172 9.74 14.02 1.49
N PHE A 173 10.37 15.01 0.84
CA PHE A 173 10.65 14.96 -0.59
C PHE A 173 11.59 13.81 -0.93
N PHE A 174 12.70 13.68 -0.20
CA PHE A 174 13.64 12.58 -0.42
C PHE A 174 13.08 11.22 -0.04
N GLU A 175 12.16 11.15 0.94
CA GLU A 175 11.43 9.92 1.29
C GLU A 175 10.52 9.49 0.13
N LEU A 176 9.74 10.42 -0.43
CA LEU A 176 8.91 10.16 -1.61
C LEU A 176 9.76 9.76 -2.82
N PHE A 177 10.86 10.47 -3.09
CA PHE A 177 11.78 10.13 -4.18
C PHE A 177 12.34 8.70 -4.00
N THR A 178 12.75 8.35 -2.78
CA THR A 178 13.27 7.02 -2.46
C THR A 178 12.23 5.93 -2.74
N SER A 179 10.95 6.18 -2.47
CA SER A 179 9.87 5.23 -2.80
C SER A 179 9.73 4.99 -4.32
N TYR A 180 10.00 5.99 -5.15
CA TYR A 180 9.95 5.85 -6.61
C TYR A 180 11.10 4.97 -7.12
N ILE A 181 12.28 5.09 -6.50
CA ILE A 181 13.44 4.22 -6.78
C ILE A 181 13.08 2.78 -6.42
N GLN A 182 12.53 2.55 -5.22
CA GLN A 182 12.12 1.22 -4.75
C GLN A 182 11.06 0.59 -5.66
N SER A 183 10.08 1.38 -6.11
CA SER A 183 9.06 0.92 -7.06
C SER A 183 9.66 0.47 -8.40
N ALA A 184 10.60 1.24 -8.95
CA ALA A 184 11.33 0.84 -10.16
C ALA A 184 12.11 -0.49 -9.96
N GLN A 185 12.75 -0.66 -8.81
CA GLN A 185 13.46 -1.91 -8.47
C GLN A 185 12.49 -3.10 -8.35
N MET A 186 11.36 -2.92 -7.66
CA MET A 186 10.34 -3.98 -7.49
C MET A 186 9.73 -4.42 -8.82
N THR A 187 9.64 -3.51 -9.79
CA THR A 187 9.12 -3.80 -11.14
C THR A 187 10.20 -4.34 -12.10
N GLY A 188 11.46 -4.44 -11.67
CA GLY A 188 12.58 -4.92 -12.48
C GLY A 188 13.12 -3.89 -13.48
N ASP A 189 12.75 -2.61 -13.35
CA ASP A 189 13.27 -1.52 -14.17
C ASP A 189 14.57 -0.95 -13.57
N ASP A 190 15.63 -1.77 -13.62
CA ASP A 190 16.94 -1.44 -13.05
C ASP A 190 17.54 -0.16 -13.66
N ALA A 191 17.32 0.08 -14.96
CA ALA A 191 17.83 1.26 -15.64
C ALA A 191 17.19 2.54 -15.09
N ARG A 192 15.87 2.55 -14.91
CA ARG A 192 15.15 3.66 -14.30
C ARG A 192 15.54 3.84 -12.83
N ALA A 193 15.68 2.75 -12.07
CA ALA A 193 16.10 2.80 -10.68
C ALA A 193 17.48 3.46 -10.52
N GLN A 194 18.46 3.08 -11.35
CA GLN A 194 19.80 3.68 -11.33
C GLN A 194 19.78 5.16 -11.72
N MET A 195 19.01 5.54 -12.74
CA MET A 195 18.85 6.94 -13.15
C MET A 195 18.26 7.78 -12.00
N LEU A 196 17.18 7.29 -11.38
CA LEU A 196 16.53 7.95 -10.26
C LEU A 196 17.46 8.07 -9.05
N PHE A 197 18.24 7.03 -8.76
CA PHE A 197 19.22 7.06 -7.68
C PHE A 197 20.32 8.10 -7.93
N ALA A 198 20.87 8.17 -9.14
CA ALA A 198 21.88 9.17 -9.49
C ALA A 198 21.33 10.61 -9.37
N LEU A 199 20.08 10.83 -9.78
CA LEU A 199 19.43 12.12 -9.63
C LEU A 199 19.19 12.48 -8.15
N ARG A 200 18.72 11.53 -7.34
CA ARG A 200 18.55 11.70 -5.89
C ARG A 200 19.87 12.13 -5.24
N GLU A 201 20.97 11.46 -5.58
CA GLU A 201 22.31 11.79 -5.09
C GLU A 201 22.77 13.20 -5.51
N HIS A 202 22.46 13.60 -6.74
CA HIS A 202 22.81 14.93 -7.23
C HIS A 202 22.04 16.02 -6.48
N LEU A 203 20.70 15.87 -6.37
CA LEU A 203 19.85 16.78 -5.62
C LEU A 203 20.27 16.87 -4.15
N ALA A 204 20.58 15.74 -3.53
CA ALA A 204 21.00 15.70 -2.14
C ALA A 204 22.28 16.51 -1.90
N LYS A 205 23.25 16.44 -2.83
CA LYS A 205 24.52 17.17 -2.72
C LYS A 205 24.37 18.66 -2.96
N SER A 206 23.40 19.04 -3.80
CA SER A 206 23.22 20.42 -4.26
C SER A 206 22.21 21.22 -3.44
N SER A 207 21.37 20.58 -2.62
CA SER A 207 20.42 21.25 -1.74
C SER A 207 20.94 21.43 -0.30
N SER A 208 20.39 22.41 0.41
CA SER A 208 20.85 22.78 1.76
C SER A 208 20.58 21.70 2.81
N GLN A 209 19.48 20.95 2.68
CA GLN A 209 19.07 19.91 3.62
C GLN A 209 19.23 18.49 3.07
N GLY A 210 19.48 18.35 1.77
CA GLY A 210 19.40 17.06 1.09
C GLY A 210 20.40 16.02 1.58
N GLN A 211 21.64 16.43 1.86
CA GLN A 211 22.64 15.51 2.41
C GLN A 211 22.20 14.93 3.77
N ILE A 212 21.61 15.76 4.63
CA ILE A 212 21.15 15.33 5.96
C ILE A 212 19.92 14.43 5.81
N ALA A 213 18.96 14.83 4.97
CA ALA A 213 17.76 14.05 4.70
C ALA A 213 18.08 12.66 4.14
N VAL A 214 18.92 12.58 3.10
CA VAL A 214 19.33 11.32 2.48
C VAL A 214 20.12 10.45 3.45
N ALA A 215 21.06 11.01 4.21
CA ALA A 215 21.82 10.24 5.20
C ALA A 215 20.90 9.63 6.28
N GLN A 216 19.89 10.37 6.73
CA GLN A 216 18.90 9.85 7.69
C GLN A 216 18.05 8.71 7.09
N LEU A 217 17.59 8.88 5.85
CA LEU A 217 16.82 7.85 5.14
C LEU A 217 17.64 6.57 4.92
N ASP A 218 18.88 6.70 4.46
CA ASP A 218 19.75 5.55 4.21
C ASP A 218 20.13 4.83 5.50
N ALA A 219 20.37 5.57 6.59
CA ALA A 219 20.58 4.98 7.91
C ALA A 219 19.35 4.19 8.39
N LYS A 220 18.14 4.75 8.26
CA LYS A 220 16.87 4.10 8.62
C LYS A 220 16.63 2.84 7.79
N MET A 221 16.93 2.88 6.50
CA MET A 221 16.82 1.70 5.61
C MET A 221 17.83 0.62 5.99
N SER A 222 19.08 1.00 6.22
CA SER A 222 20.14 0.08 6.65
C SER A 222 19.79 -0.60 7.98
N GLU A 223 19.27 0.15 8.95
CA GLU A 223 18.79 -0.39 10.23
C GLU A 223 17.64 -1.39 10.04
N ALA A 224 16.68 -1.09 9.14
CA ALA A 224 15.57 -1.99 8.84
C ALA A 224 16.05 -3.31 8.21
N VAL A 225 17.03 -3.25 7.29
CA VAL A 225 17.67 -4.43 6.69
C VAL A 225 18.42 -5.23 7.75
N ALA A 226 19.25 -4.59 8.56
CA ALA A 226 20.01 -5.23 9.64
C ALA A 226 19.08 -5.95 10.64
N LYS A 227 17.93 -5.34 10.98
CA LYS A 227 16.93 -5.97 11.84
C LYS A 227 16.30 -7.21 11.19
N ARG A 228 15.98 -7.16 9.90
CA ARG A 228 15.46 -8.32 9.16
C ARG A 228 16.50 -9.46 9.09
N GLN A 229 17.76 -9.12 8.82
CA GLN A 229 18.88 -10.06 8.81
C GLN A 229 19.07 -10.72 10.19
N GLY A 230 19.03 -9.95 11.28
CA GLY A 230 19.08 -10.48 12.64
C GLY A 230 17.94 -11.44 12.95
N ASN A 231 16.71 -11.09 12.59
CA ASN A 231 15.55 -11.98 12.76
C ASN A 231 15.68 -13.26 11.93
N LEU A 232 16.19 -13.18 10.69
CA LEU A 232 16.43 -14.34 9.84
C LEU A 232 17.47 -15.28 10.47
N LEU A 233 18.57 -14.73 10.99
CA LEU A 233 19.61 -15.50 11.67
C LEU A 233 19.05 -16.26 12.88
N GLU A 234 18.24 -15.61 13.71
CA GLU A 234 17.57 -16.26 14.84
C GLU A 234 16.65 -17.41 14.37
N GLN A 235 15.83 -17.18 13.34
CA GLN A 235 14.96 -18.23 12.78
C GLN A 235 15.75 -19.41 12.21
N MET A 236 16.89 -19.14 11.57
CA MET A 236 17.77 -20.19 11.04
C MET A 236 18.43 -21.03 12.15
N ARG A 237 18.70 -20.41 13.30
CA ARG A 237 19.23 -21.09 14.50
C ARG A 237 18.17 -21.96 15.16
N GLU A 238 16.92 -21.49 15.21
CA GLU A 238 15.76 -22.21 15.75
C GLU A 238 15.15 -23.25 14.78
N ALA A 239 15.65 -23.32 13.54
CA ALA A 239 15.16 -24.26 12.54
C ALA A 239 15.30 -25.72 13.03
N ARG A 240 14.21 -26.49 12.95
CA ARG A 240 14.13 -27.85 13.49
C ARG A 240 14.98 -28.86 12.73
N ASN A 241 15.26 -28.58 11.47
CA ASN A 241 16.03 -29.44 10.57
C ASN A 241 16.60 -28.63 9.39
N ASN A 242 17.47 -29.26 8.61
CA ASN A 242 18.11 -28.64 7.46
C ASN A 242 17.11 -28.21 6.38
N GLU A 243 16.03 -28.96 6.15
CA GLU A 243 14.99 -28.61 5.16
C GLU A 243 14.30 -27.29 5.50
N GLN A 244 13.98 -27.06 6.78
CA GLN A 244 13.41 -25.78 7.24
C GLN A 244 14.41 -24.63 7.05
N ARG A 245 15.70 -24.87 7.34
CA ARG A 245 16.76 -23.88 7.16
C ARG A 245 16.96 -23.53 5.68
N GLU A 246 16.96 -24.52 4.81
CA GLU A 246 17.05 -24.34 3.34
C GLU A 246 15.88 -23.53 2.80
N ARG A 247 14.65 -23.73 3.31
CA ARG A 247 13.49 -22.90 2.96
C ARG A 247 13.66 -21.45 3.39
N LEU A 248 14.09 -21.20 4.63
CA LEU A 248 14.36 -19.84 5.12
C LEU A 248 15.39 -19.11 4.25
N ILE A 249 16.43 -19.81 3.81
CA ILE A 249 17.45 -19.28 2.89
C ILE A 249 16.82 -18.94 1.53
N ALA A 250 16.05 -19.88 0.95
CA ALA A 250 15.44 -19.69 -0.37
C ALA A 250 14.44 -18.51 -0.37
N ASP A 251 13.65 -18.37 0.69
CA ASP A 251 12.61 -17.35 0.81
C ASP A 251 13.17 -15.95 1.13
N ASN A 252 14.43 -15.83 1.55
CA ASN A 252 15.06 -14.57 1.98
C ASN A 252 16.43 -14.35 1.33
N TYR A 253 16.65 -14.91 0.14
CA TYR A 253 17.95 -14.86 -0.52
C TYR A 253 18.48 -13.43 -0.70
N GLU A 254 17.59 -12.44 -0.82
CA GLU A 254 17.94 -11.02 -0.98
C GLU A 254 18.58 -10.41 0.28
N LEU A 255 18.37 -11.02 1.45
CA LEU A 255 18.97 -10.57 2.71
C LEU A 255 20.36 -11.17 2.94
N LEU A 256 20.76 -12.19 2.17
CA LEU A 256 22.00 -12.95 2.34
C LEU A 256 23.16 -12.31 1.55
N ASP A 257 23.34 -11.01 1.75
CA ASP A 257 24.45 -10.26 1.19
C ASP A 257 25.69 -10.31 2.10
N PHE A 258 26.73 -9.55 1.73
CA PHE A 258 27.97 -9.49 2.52
C PHE A 258 27.74 -9.07 3.98
N SER A 259 26.84 -8.10 4.23
CA SER A 259 26.57 -7.58 5.58
C SER A 259 25.92 -8.63 6.48
N PHE A 260 25.13 -9.55 5.91
CA PHE A 260 24.61 -10.69 6.65
C PHE A 260 25.73 -11.61 7.16
N PHE A 261 26.74 -11.89 6.33
CA PHE A 261 27.86 -12.74 6.75
C PHE A 261 28.76 -12.05 7.79
N GLU A 262 28.90 -10.72 7.72
CA GLU A 262 29.53 -9.94 8.79
C GLU A 262 28.75 -10.04 10.10
N LEU A 263 27.42 -9.96 10.06
CA LEU A 263 26.56 -10.17 11.23
C LEU A 263 26.73 -11.58 11.82
N VAL A 264 26.75 -12.62 10.99
CA VAL A 264 26.99 -14.01 11.44
C VAL A 264 28.35 -14.13 12.12
N THR A 265 29.39 -13.57 11.51
CA THR A 265 30.76 -13.59 12.07
C THR A 265 30.80 -12.89 13.42
N ALA A 266 30.19 -11.70 13.52
CA ALA A 266 30.11 -10.97 14.78
C ALA A 266 29.40 -11.78 15.88
N LYS A 267 28.32 -12.49 15.54
CA LYS A 267 27.59 -13.34 16.50
C LYS A 267 28.39 -14.56 16.95
N ILE A 268 29.16 -15.18 16.05
CA ILE A 268 30.07 -16.28 16.40
C ILE A 268 31.17 -15.78 17.34
N ASP A 269 31.77 -14.63 17.04
CA ASP A 269 32.81 -14.03 17.86
C ASP A 269 32.28 -13.64 19.25
N GLU A 270 31.08 -13.07 19.33
CA GLU A 270 30.39 -12.77 20.59
C GLU A 270 30.15 -14.03 21.44
N ALA A 271 29.64 -15.11 20.82
CA ALA A 271 29.39 -16.38 21.50
C ALA A 271 30.69 -17.05 21.99
N ALA A 272 31.75 -17.03 21.15
CA ALA A 272 33.06 -17.55 21.50
C ALA A 272 33.68 -16.78 22.68
N GLN A 273 33.56 -15.45 22.70
CA GLN A 273 34.03 -14.61 23.82
C GLN A 273 33.22 -14.86 25.10
N ALA A 274 31.93 -15.16 24.98
CA ALA A 274 31.06 -15.51 26.11
C ALA A 274 31.26 -16.95 26.63
N GLY A 275 32.07 -17.77 25.94
CA GLY A 275 32.30 -19.17 26.31
C GLY A 275 31.17 -20.13 25.89
N ASP A 276 30.23 -19.67 25.07
CA ASP A 276 29.14 -20.49 24.52
C ASP A 276 29.61 -21.22 23.25
N SER A 277 30.25 -22.37 23.46
CA SER A 277 30.78 -23.20 22.36
C SER A 277 29.69 -23.89 21.53
N GLU A 278 28.45 -23.98 22.03
CA GLU A 278 27.34 -24.58 21.28
C GLU A 278 26.80 -23.59 20.25
N THR A 279 26.65 -22.32 20.63
CA THR A 279 26.22 -21.26 19.71
C THR A 279 27.32 -20.84 18.73
N ALA A 280 28.59 -20.95 19.11
CA ALA A 280 29.72 -20.55 18.27
C ALA A 280 30.07 -21.55 17.13
N ASN A 281 29.58 -22.80 17.18
CA ASN A 281 29.86 -23.86 16.18
C ASN A 281 28.65 -24.13 15.27
#